data_AF-A0A380E0T2-F1
#
_entry.id   AF-A0A380E0T2-F1
#
_cell.length_a   1.000
_cell.length_b   1.000
_cell.length_c   1.000
_cell.angle_alpha   90.00
_cell.angle_beta   90.00
_cell.angle_gamma   90.00
#
_symmetry.space_group_name_H-M   'P 1'
#
loop_
_entity.id
_entity.type
_entity.pdbx_description
1 polymer ?
#
loop_
_entity_poly.entity_id
_entity_poly.type
_entity_poly.pdbx_seq_one_letter_code
_entity_poly.pdbx_strand_id
1 'polypeptide(L)' 'MFNPIRQSERFDPKALYIKTYLPVLNQIDAKYLHDTHRNESELFKQGIELGRHYPKQIVNHQERDLKF' A
#
# COMPACT_ATOMS: atom_id res chain seq x y z
N MET A 1 0.33 18.41 6.21
CA MET A 1 0.61 17.53 5.07
C MET A 1 -0.18 16.24 5.23
N PHE A 2 -1.06 15.91 4.30
CA PHE A 2 -1.85 14.68 4.32
C PHE A 2 -0.99 13.52 3.82
N ASN A 3 -0.70 12.53 4.68
CA ASN A 3 -0.01 11.30 4.27
C ASN A 3 -1.00 10.12 4.38
N PRO A 4 -1.48 9.56 3.25
CA PRO A 4 -2.48 8.48 3.26
C PRO A 4 -1.92 7.19 3.85
N ILE A 5 -0.63 6.90 3.68
CA ILE A 5 0.03 5.69 4.21
C ILE A 5 -0.02 5.69 5.74
N ARG A 6 0.49 6.77 6.38
CA ARG A 6 0.52 6.89 7.85
C ARG A 6 -0.88 6.91 8.47
N GLN A 7 -1.86 7.47 7.77
CA GLN A 7 -3.24 7.46 8.23
C GLN A 7 -3.83 6.06 8.14
N SER A 8 -3.62 5.37 7.01
CA SER A 8 -4.05 3.99 6.83
C SER A 8 -3.50 3.07 7.94
N GLU A 9 -2.19 3.14 8.23
CA GLU A 9 -1.58 2.36 9.32
C GLU A 9 -2.18 2.69 10.69
N ARG A 10 -2.47 3.97 10.96
CA ARG A 10 -3.02 4.41 12.24
C ARG A 10 -4.47 3.97 12.45
N PHE A 11 -5.30 4.05 11.42
CA PHE A 11 -6.74 3.77 11.53
C PHE A 11 -7.08 2.31 11.23
N ASP A 12 -6.22 1.58 10.51
CA ASP A 12 -6.43 0.18 10.17
C ASP A 12 -5.13 -0.64 10.31
N PRO A 13 -4.55 -0.80 11.51
CA PRO A 13 -3.24 -1.45 11.69
C PRO A 13 -3.18 -2.92 11.25
N LYS A 14 -4.35 -3.55 11.02
CA LYS A 14 -4.48 -4.93 10.54
C LYS A 14 -4.84 -5.02 9.05
N ALA A 15 -4.89 -3.88 8.36
CA ALA A 15 -5.33 -3.78 6.96
C ALA A 15 -6.67 -4.48 6.69
N LEU A 16 -7.58 -4.55 7.68
CA LEU A 16 -8.87 -5.25 7.55
C LEU A 16 -9.76 -4.57 6.52
N TYR A 17 -9.74 -3.24 6.46
CA TYR A 17 -10.50 -2.49 5.46
C TYR A 17 -9.96 -2.81 4.06
N ILE A 18 -8.63 -2.73 3.87
CA ILE A 18 -7.97 -3.05 2.60
C ILE A 18 -8.36 -4.47 2.15
N LYS A 19 -8.25 -5.45 3.05
CA LYS A 19 -8.58 -6.85 2.80
C LYS A 19 -10.05 -7.09 2.47
N THR A 20 -10.96 -6.39 3.14
CA THR A 20 -12.40 -6.50 2.90
C THR A 20 -12.77 -6.08 1.47
N TYR A 21 -12.16 -5.02 0.95
CA TYR A 21 -12.50 -4.48 -0.37
C TYR A 21 -11.58 -4.98 -1.49
N LEU A 22 -10.40 -5.49 -1.17
CA LEU A 22 -9.42 -6.02 -2.12
C LEU A 22 -9.07 -7.45 -1.74
N PRO A 23 -9.96 -8.43 -2.02
CA PRO A 23 -9.78 -9.82 -1.59
C PRO A 23 -8.52 -10.47 -2.17
N VAL A 24 -8.00 -9.95 -3.29
CA VAL A 24 -6.71 -10.36 -3.87
C VAL A 24 -5.53 -10.14 -2.91
N LEU A 25 -5.67 -9.23 -1.94
CA LEU A 25 -4.64 -8.89 -0.96
C LEU A 25 -4.86 -9.59 0.41
N ASN A 26 -5.85 -10.47 0.53
CA ASN A 26 -6.20 -11.11 1.82
C ASN A 26 -5.08 -11.94 2.43
N GLN A 27 -4.30 -12.61 1.58
CA GLN A 27 -3.21 -13.49 1.99
C GLN A 27 -1.93 -12.73 2.37
N ILE A 28 -1.89 -11.41 2.12
CA ILE A 28 -0.72 -10.58 2.37
C ILE A 28 -0.71 -10.09 3.81
N ASP A 29 0.47 -10.06 4.44
CA ASP A 29 0.64 -9.47 5.77
C ASP A 29 0.29 -7.96 5.77
N ALA A 30 -0.42 -7.51 6.81
CA ALA A 30 -0.86 -6.11 6.93
C ALA A 30 0.28 -5.07 6.83
N LYS A 31 1.47 -5.41 7.35
CA LYS A 31 2.68 -4.58 7.28
C LYS A 31 3.11 -4.20 5.85
N TYR A 32 2.66 -4.95 4.84
CA TYR A 32 3.00 -4.70 3.43
C TYR A 32 1.90 -3.99 2.63
N LEU A 33 0.71 -3.84 3.23
CA LEU A 33 -0.49 -3.36 2.51
C LEU A 33 -0.69 -1.85 2.59
N HIS A 34 -0.21 -1.20 3.64
CA HIS A 34 -0.36 0.25 3.78
C HIS A 34 0.55 1.05 2.85
N ASP A 35 1.67 0.45 2.42
CA ASP A 35 2.59 1.01 1.43
C ASP A 35 3.04 -0.08 0.45
N THR A 36 2.20 -0.36 -0.55
CA THR A 36 2.46 -1.46 -1.49
C THR A 36 3.70 -1.21 -2.36
N HIS A 37 3.96 0.03 -2.75
CA HIS A 37 5.11 0.38 -3.58
C HIS A 37 6.42 0.19 -2.84
N ARG A 38 6.50 0.62 -1.57
CA ARG A 38 7.70 0.37 -0.76
C ARG A 38 7.97 -1.12 -0.53
N ASN A 39 6.92 -1.93 -0.55
CA ASN A 39 6.98 -3.38 -0.28
C ASN A 39 6.83 -4.23 -1.54
N GLU A 40 7.04 -3.68 -2.74
CA GLU A 40 6.82 -4.36 -4.03
C GLU A 40 7.52 -5.73 -4.10
N SER A 41 8.78 -5.81 -3.66
CA SER A 41 9.54 -7.07 -3.69
C SER A 41 8.96 -8.15 -2.78
N GLU A 42 8.34 -7.77 -1.66
CA GLU A 42 7.76 -8.72 -0.72
C GLU A 42 6.36 -9.15 -1.15
N LEU A 43 5.59 -8.22 -1.71
CA LEU A 43 4.34 -8.53 -2.41
C LEU A 43 4.58 -9.52 -3.55
N PHE A 44 5.64 -9.32 -4.34
CA PHE A 44 5.97 -10.21 -5.45
C PHE A 44 6.27 -11.64 -4.98
N LYS A 45 7.02 -11.81 -3.89
CA LYS A 45 7.28 -13.14 -3.28
C LYS A 45 6.01 -13.85 -2.82
N GLN A 46 4.98 -13.07 -2.47
CA GLN A 46 3.68 -13.57 -2.05
C GLN A 46 2.69 -13.68 -3.23
N GLY A 47 3.17 -13.54 -4.47
CA GLY A 47 2.38 -13.73 -5.69
C GLY A 47 1.65 -12.47 -6.19
N ILE A 48 1.89 -11.31 -5.60
CA ILE A 48 1.29 -10.03 -6.00
C ILE A 48 2.29 -9.18 -6.78
N GLU A 49 2.09 -9.12 -8.09
CA GLU A 49 2.86 -8.25 -8.99
C GLU A 49 2.16 -6.89 -9.20
N LEU A 50 2.86 -5.80 -8.88
CA LEU A 50 2.34 -4.44 -9.10
C LEU A 50 2.37 -4.08 -10.59
N GLY A 51 1.27 -3.49 -11.08
CA GLY A 51 1.00 -3.24 -12.50
C GLY A 51 0.25 -4.38 -13.20
N ARG A 52 0.14 -5.55 -12.56
CA ARG A 52 -0.62 -6.70 -13.09
C ARG A 52 -1.78 -7.11 -12.20
N HIS A 53 -1.52 -7.40 -10.92
CA HIS A 53 -2.53 -7.83 -9.94
C HIS A 53 -3.07 -6.66 -9.13
N TYR A 54 -2.23 -5.66 -8.87
CA TYR A 54 -2.58 -4.43 -8.17
C TYR A 54 -1.89 -3.24 -8.86
N PRO A 55 -2.54 -2.09 -9.07
CA PRO A 55 -1.91 -0.99 -9.80
C PRO A 55 -0.66 -0.44 -9.09
N LYS A 56 0.29 0.07 -9.88
CA LYS A 56 1.41 0.86 -9.35
C LYS A 56 0.88 2.20 -8.81
N GLN A 57 1.60 2.76 -7.85
CA GLN A 57 1.27 4.09 -7.34
C GLN A 57 1.30 5.12 -8.49
N ILE A 58 0.22 5.87 -8.63
CA ILE A 58 0.08 6.90 -9.67
C ILE A 58 0.73 8.21 -9.21
N VAL A 59 0.74 8.47 -7.90
CA VAL A 59 1.30 9.67 -7.28
C VAL A 59 2.26 9.27 -6.18
N ASN A 60 3.45 9.90 -6.15
CA ASN A 60 4.41 9.71 -5.09
C ASN A 60 4.14 10.71 -3.94
N HIS A 61 3.55 10.23 -2.85
CA HIS A 61 3.29 11.06 -1.66
C HIS A 61 4.52 11.25 -0.74
N GLN A 62 5.71 10.75 -1.14
CA GLN A 62 6.97 11.01 -0.44
C GLN A 62 7.64 12.31 -0.92
N GLU A 63 7.28 12.81 -2.10
CA GLU A 63 7.67 14.15 -2.50
C GLU A 63 6.94 15.15 -1.61
N ARG A 64 7.67 15.71 -0.65
CA ARG A 64 7.26 17.01 -0.10
C ARG A 64 7.21 17.96 -1.27
N ASP A 65 6.07 18.60 -1.48
CA ASP A 65 5.95 19.85 -2.21
C ASP A 65 6.96 20.87 -1.64
N LEU A 66 8.21 20.82 -2.13
CA LEU A 66 9.14 21.94 -2.08
C LEU A 66 8.85 22.78 -3.32
N LYS A 67 7.68 23.43 -3.32
CA LYS A 67 7.47 24.62 -4.15
C LYS A 67 7.88 25.82 -3.31
N PHE A 68 9.10 26.30 -3.55
CA PHE A 68 9.46 27.69 -3.31
C PHE A 68 8.96 28.54 -4.48
#